data_AF-A0A1E4EM66-F1
#
_entry.id   AF-A0A1E4EM66-F1
#
_cell.length_a   1.000
_cell.length_b   1.000
_cell.length_c   1.000
_cell.angle_alpha   90.00
_cell.angle_beta   90.00
_cell.angle_gamma   90.00
#
_symmetry.space_group_name_H-M   'P 1'
#
loop_
_entity.id
_entity.type
_entity.pdbx_description
1 polymer ?
#
loop_
_entity_poly.entity_id
_entity_poly.type
_entity_poly.pdbx_seq_one_letter_code
_entity_poly.pdbx_strand_id
1 'polypeptide(L)' 'MSIVVENKQLVIRQIQAMAQGLQISYEASPYDQLGVLFNRLSGDDVELDDVELLLLELERRGHISPELAVRLHSSYLNAL' A
#
# COMPACT_ATOMS: atom_id res chain seq x y z
N MET A 1 -18.18 -15.29 -8.41
CA MET A 1 -17.17 -14.23 -8.57
C MET A 1 -17.52 -13.05 -7.66
N SER A 2 -17.79 -13.30 -6.36
CA SER A 2 -18.47 -12.31 -5.49
C SER A 2 -17.79 -12.12 -4.12
N ILE A 3 -17.16 -13.15 -3.55
CA ILE A 3 -16.59 -13.08 -2.19
C ILE A 3 -15.20 -12.40 -2.17
N VAL A 4 -14.37 -12.63 -3.19
CA VAL A 4 -13.00 -12.08 -3.25
C VAL A 4 -13.00 -10.57 -3.50
N VAL A 5 -13.88 -10.10 -4.39
CA VAL A 5 -14.03 -8.68 -4.73
C VAL A 5 -14.55 -7.86 -3.54
N GLU A 6 -15.48 -8.42 -2.76
CA GLU A 6 -15.98 -7.79 -1.53
C GLU A 6 -14.88 -7.62 -0.47
N ASN A 7 -13.97 -8.58 -0.37
CA ASN A 7 -12.85 -8.53 0.57
C ASN A 7 -11.83 -7.44 0.18
N LYS A 8 -11.50 -7.31 -1.12
CA LYS A 8 -10.60 -6.25 -1.60
C LYS A 8 -11.14 -4.85 -1.27
N GLN A 9 -12.42 -4.61 -1.54
CA GLN A 9 -13.03 -3.31 -1.28
C GLN A 9 -13.13 -2.98 0.20
N LEU A 10 -13.25 -3.98 1.08
CA LEU A 10 -13.19 -3.77 2.51
C LEU A 10 -11.80 -3.29 2.94
N VAL A 11 -10.74 -3.94 2.45
CA VAL A 11 -9.35 -3.58 2.75
C VAL A 11 -9.02 -2.18 2.21
N ILE A 12 -9.41 -1.85 0.98
CA ILE A 12 -9.23 -0.52 0.39
C ILE A 12 -9.88 0.55 1.26
N ARG A 13 -11.15 0.36 1.63
CA ARG A 13 -11.87 1.32 2.48
C ARG A 13 -11.21 1.46 3.84
N GLN A 14 -10.70 0.38 4.41
CA GLN A 14 -9.99 0.42 5.69
C GLN A 14 -8.72 1.27 5.59
N ILE A 15 -7.89 1.06 4.57
CA ILE A 15 -6.65 1.83 4.35
C ILE A 15 -6.97 3.30 4.12
N GLN A 16 -7.94 3.60 3.24
CA GLN A 16 -8.37 4.96 2.95
C GLN A 16 -8.94 5.67 4.18
N ALA A 17 -9.76 4.98 4.99
CA ALA A 17 -10.33 5.56 6.22
C ALA A 17 -9.23 5.88 7.25
N MET A 18 -8.22 5.02 7.40
CA MET A 18 -7.08 5.28 8.27
C MET A 18 -6.28 6.49 7.79
N ALA A 19 -5.94 6.54 6.50
CA ALA A 19 -5.21 7.66 5.92
C ALA A 19 -5.98 8.98 6.04
N GLN A 20 -7.28 8.99 5.74
CA GLN A 20 -8.14 10.17 5.89
C GLN A 20 -8.23 10.64 7.34
N GLY A 21 -8.44 9.73 8.29
CA GLY A 21 -8.53 10.06 9.71
C GLY A 21 -7.24 10.67 10.27
N LEU A 22 -6.09 10.33 9.68
CA LEU A 22 -4.77 10.82 10.06
C LEU A 22 -4.25 11.94 9.14
N GLN A 23 -5.04 12.36 8.15
CA GLN A 23 -4.66 13.36 7.14
C GLN A 23 -3.35 13.00 6.40
N ILE A 24 -3.16 11.72 6.10
CA ILE A 24 -1.99 11.22 5.40
C ILE A 24 -2.23 11.24 3.90
N SER A 25 -1.24 11.77 3.18
CA SER A 25 -1.06 11.63 1.74
C SER A 25 0.31 11.03 1.48
N TYR A 26 0.44 10.27 0.39
CA TYR A 26 1.76 9.81 -0.06
C TYR A 26 2.66 10.99 -0.39
N GLU A 27 3.89 10.94 0.12
CA GLU A 27 4.96 11.88 -0.19
C GLU A 27 6.17 11.09 -0.69
N ALA A 28 6.52 11.28 -1.96
CA ALA A 28 7.63 10.57 -2.56
C ALA A 28 8.95 10.93 -1.86
N SER A 29 9.62 9.91 -1.33
CA SER A 29 10.92 10.05 -0.70
C SER A 29 12.07 9.71 -1.66
N PRO A 30 13.31 10.13 -1.37
CA PRO A 30 14.48 9.68 -2.13
C PRO A 30 14.64 8.15 -2.15
N TYR A 31 14.18 7.45 -1.11
CA TYR A 31 14.22 5.98 -1.07
C TYR A 31 13.21 5.36 -2.03
N ASP A 32 12.06 6.00 -2.25
CA ASP A 32 11.07 5.55 -3.24
C ASP A 32 11.63 5.65 -4.66
N GLN A 33 12.36 6.73 -4.94
CA GLN A 33 13.05 6.90 -6.22
C GLN A 33 14.13 5.83 -6.46
N LEU A 34 14.84 5.43 -5.40
CA LEU A 34 15.78 4.31 -5.47
C LEU A 34 15.04 2.99 -5.74
N GLY A 35 13.90 2.75 -5.08
CA GLY A 35 13.06 1.58 -5.34
C GLY A 35 12.63 1.48 -6.81
N VAL A 36 12.14 2.57 -7.38
CA VAL A 36 11.79 2.65 -8.82
C VAL A 36 12.99 2.34 -9.72
N LEU A 37 14.17 2.88 -9.39
CA LEU A 37 15.40 2.60 -10.14
C LEU A 37 15.79 1.11 -10.06
N PHE A 38 15.65 0.48 -8.88
CA PHE A 38 15.94 -0.94 -8.71
C PHE A 38 14.96 -1.84 -9.47
N ASN A 39 13.66 -1.56 -9.43
CA ASN A 39 12.65 -2.29 -10.20
C ASN A 39 12.98 -2.25 -11.70
N ARG A 40 13.25 -1.05 -12.23
CA ARG A 40 13.64 -0.91 -13.64
C ARG A 40 14.90 -1.70 -14.00
N LEU A 41 15.88 -1.77 -13.09
CA LEU A 41 17.11 -2.52 -13.31
C LEU A 41 16.91 -4.05 -13.24
N SER A 42 15.95 -4.54 -12.46
CA SER A 42 15.62 -5.97 -12.43
C SER A 42 14.85 -6.42 -13.69
N GLY A 43 14.35 -5.47 -14.48
CA GLY A 43 13.45 -5.73 -15.61
C GLY A 43 12.01 -5.99 -15.17
N ASP A 44 11.71 -5.74 -13.89
CA ASP A 44 10.35 -5.78 -13.37
C ASP A 44 9.71 -4.40 -13.49
N ASP A 45 8.44 -4.35 -13.90
CA ASP A 45 7.65 -3.12 -13.96
C ASP A 45 6.62 -3.17 -12.82
N VAL A 46 7.10 -2.89 -11.60
CA VAL A 46 6.25 -2.84 -10.40
C VAL A 46 6.01 -1.38 -10.05
N GLU A 47 4.79 -0.92 -10.33
CA GLU A 47 4.25 0.37 -9.91
C GLU A 47 3.24 0.15 -8.78
N LEU A 48 3.37 0.93 -7.70
CA LEU A 48 2.41 0.93 -6.61
C LEU A 48 1.23 1.82 -6.96
N ASP A 49 0.02 1.34 -6.71
CA ASP A 49 -1.17 2.18 -6.84
C ASP A 49 -1.39 3.10 -5.64
N ASP A 50 -2.35 4.02 -5.76
CA ASP A 50 -2.65 5.01 -4.72
C ASP A 50 -2.92 4.38 -3.33
N VAL A 51 -3.54 3.20 -3.27
CA VAL A 51 -3.86 2.53 -2.01
C VAL A 51 -2.60 1.91 -1.40
N GLU A 52 -1.76 1.30 -2.22
CA GLU A 52 -0.47 0.77 -1.78
C GLU A 52 0.47 1.87 -1.31
N LEU A 53 0.46 3.03 -1.98
CA LEU A 53 1.23 4.21 -1.57
C LEU A 53 0.74 4.78 -0.23
N LEU A 54 -0.58 4.79 0.02
CA LEU A 54 -1.12 5.18 1.34
C LEU A 54 -0.72 4.18 2.44
N LEU A 55 -0.73 2.88 2.14
CA LEU A 55 -0.34 1.85 3.09
C LEU A 55 1.15 1.96 3.45
N LEU A 56 2.01 2.18 2.45
CA LEU A 56 3.43 2.46 2.62
C LEU A 56 3.67 3.67 3.52
N GLU A 57 2.93 4.76 3.31
CA GLU A 57 3.11 5.99 4.09
C GLU A 57 2.59 5.83 5.54
N LEU A 58 1.50 5.07 5.75
CA LEU A 58 0.99 4.72 7.08
C LEU A 58 2.03 3.95 7.91
N GLU A 59 2.69 2.96 7.29
CA GLU A 59 3.77 2.19 7.94
C GLU A 59 4.98 3.08 8.22
N ARG A 60 5.43 3.83 7.21
CA ARG A 60 6.61 4.71 7.29
C ARG A 60 6.50 5.74 8.42
N ARG A 61 5.32 6.32 8.62
CA ARG A 61 5.05 7.28 9.70
C ARG A 61 4.79 6.62 11.06
N GLY A 62 4.77 5.28 11.11
CA GLY A 62 4.59 4.51 12.35
C GLY A 62 3.15 4.49 12.87
N HIS A 63 2.16 4.81 12.03
CA HIS A 63 0.75 4.77 12.42
C HIS A 63 0.16 3.37 12.44
N ILE A 64 0.81 2.43 11.73
CA ILE A 64 0.53 1.00 11.79
C ILE A 64 1.81 0.24 12.12
N SER A 65 1.68 -0.92 12.76
CA SER A 65 2.84 -1.79 13.01
C SER A 65 3.26 -2.52 11.72
N PRO A 66 4.53 -2.93 11.59
CA PRO A 66 5.00 -3.72 10.45
C PRO A 66 4.18 -5.01 10.24
N GLU A 67 3.73 -5.67 11.31
CA GLU A 67 2.90 -6.88 11.21
C GLU A 67 1.51 -6.56 10.62
N LEU A 68 0.94 -5.41 10.98
CA LEU A 68 -0.33 -4.96 10.41
C LEU A 68 -0.14 -4.54 8.94
N ALA A 69 0.96 -3.86 8.61
CA ALA A 69 1.30 -3.48 7.24
C ALA A 69 1.42 -4.72 6.33
N VAL A 70 2.17 -5.74 6.74
CA VAL A 70 2.32 -7.00 6.00
C VAL A 70 0.96 -7.69 5.79
N ARG A 71 0.10 -7.72 6.81
CA ARG A 71 -1.25 -8.29 6.70
C ARG A 71 -2.11 -7.52 5.69
N LEU A 72 -2.09 -6.19 5.74
CA LEU A 72 -2.87 -5.36 4.83
C LEU A 72 -2.35 -5.48 3.39
N HIS A 73 -1.03 -5.46 3.18
CA HIS A 73 -0.42 -5.70 1.86
C HIS A 73 -0.80 -7.08 1.32
N SER A 74 -0.70 -8.12 2.15
CA SER A 74 -1.06 -9.48 1.74
C SER A 74 -2.55 -9.60 1.41
N SER A 75 -3.43 -8.99 2.21
CA SER A 75 -4.87 -8.99 1.93
C SER A 75 -5.22 -8.18 0.68
N TYR A 76 -4.47 -7.11 0.39
CA TYR A 76 -4.64 -6.31 -0.81
C TYR A 76 -4.24 -7.07 -2.08
N LEU A 77 -3.06 -7.69 -2.07
CA LEU A 77 -2.49 -8.42 -3.20
C LEU A 77 -3.19 -9.74 -3.48
N ASN A 78 -3.57 -10.51 -2.46
CA ASN A 78 -4.23 -11.80 -2.64
C ASN A 78 -5.72 -11.69 -3.03
N ALA A 79 -6.25 -10.47 -3.12
CA ALA A 79 -7.61 -10.22 -3.59
C ALA A 79 -7.65 -9.81 -5.09
N LEU A 80 -6.51 -9.88 -5.80
CA LEU A 80 -6.39 -9.82 -7.26
C LEU A 80 -6.81 -11.17 -7.89
#